data_AF-A0A7S4I5I1-F1
#
_entry.id   AF-A0A7S4I5I1-F1
#
_cell.length_a   1.000
_cell.length_b   1.000
_cell.length_c   1.000
_cell.angle_alpha   90.00
_cell.angle_beta   90.00
_cell.angle_gamma   90.00
#
_symmetry.space_group_name_H-M   'P 1'
#
loop_
_entity.id
_entity.type
_entity.pdbx_description
1 polymer ?
#
loop_
_entity_poly.entity_id
_entity_poly.type
_entity_poly.pdbx_seq_one_letter_code
_entity_poly.pdbx_strand_id
1 'polypeptide(L)'
;QTVSAFQVLLPGADSSSSSSSSSSSSGNNNPGVTFLDTPGHAAFRSMRRSGSHTADVIVLVVAADDGVSAQTVEILDTYKSIARGQPGSITLVVAMTKVDKPGVNAEESRIAIENQLLERGIYTEGVASTMPSNDWEEEYEYGPPAQLFPVSGVTGEGLDDFVEGLVLQSEVMDLRADGTARAEGVVIDARVERGLGVVTDC
;
A
#
# COMPACT_ATOMS: atom_id res chain seq x y z
N GLN A 1 4.35 10.37 18.96
CA GLN A 1 3.69 9.88 17.74
C GLN A 1 4.01 8.42 17.65
N THR A 2 2.97 7.60 17.57
CA THR A 2 3.05 6.15 17.46
C THR A 2 2.72 5.75 16.02
N VAL A 3 3.21 4.60 15.57
CA VAL A 3 2.65 3.96 14.37
C VAL A 3 1.28 3.44 14.76
N SER A 4 0.26 3.70 13.95
CA SER A 4 -1.09 3.18 14.21
C SER A 4 -1.47 2.20 13.12
N ALA A 5 -2.10 1.09 13.52
CA ALA A 5 -2.65 0.12 12.60
C ALA A 5 -4.18 0.18 12.67
N PHE A 6 -4.85 0.17 11.52
CA PHE A 6 -6.30 0.03 11.47
C PHE A 6 -6.71 -0.86 10.31
N GLN A 7 -7.79 -1.61 10.50
CA GLN A 7 -8.32 -2.52 9.50
C GLN A 7 -9.53 -1.89 8.81
N VAL A 8 -9.53 -1.95 7.48
CA VAL A 8 -10.70 -1.62 6.65
C VAL A 8 -11.27 -2.93 6.13
N LEU A 9 -12.55 -3.17 6.44
CA LEU A 9 -13.28 -4.34 5.94
C LEU A 9 -13.73 -4.08 4.51
N LEU A 10 -13.61 -5.09 3.66
CA LEU A 10 -13.98 -4.98 2.26
C LEU A 10 -15.50 -5.15 2.06
N PRO A 11 -16.12 -4.37 1.16
CA PRO A 11 -17.55 -4.50 0.86
C PRO A 11 -17.85 -5.90 0.31
N GLY A 12 -18.83 -6.59 0.90
CA GLY A 12 -19.24 -7.96 0.52
C GLY A 12 -18.95 -9.02 1.58
N ALA A 13 -18.08 -8.72 2.55
CA ALA A 13 -17.76 -9.61 3.67
C ALA A 13 -18.99 -9.92 4.56
N ASP A 14 -19.95 -9.00 4.59
CA ASP A 14 -21.15 -9.10 5.44
C ASP A 14 -22.34 -9.83 4.74
N SER A 15 -22.19 -10.23 3.47
CA SER A 15 -23.30 -10.71 2.64
C SER A 15 -23.43 -12.24 2.52
N SER A 16 -22.58 -13.01 3.20
CA SER A 16 -22.60 -14.49 3.16
C SER A 16 -23.30 -15.15 4.35
N SER A 17 -24.23 -14.48 5.03
CA SER A 17 -25.11 -15.13 6.01
C SER A 17 -26.39 -15.67 5.35
N SER A 18 -26.29 -16.70 4.49
CA SER A 18 -27.39 -17.66 4.32
C SER A 18 -26.95 -18.97 3.64
N SER A 19 -27.07 -20.08 4.39
CA SER A 19 -26.91 -21.49 4.00
C SER A 19 -25.48 -21.95 3.64
N SER A 20 -24.86 -22.97 4.24
CA SER A 20 -25.37 -24.16 4.91
C SER A 20 -24.29 -24.74 5.84
N SER A 21 -24.75 -25.52 6.82
CA SER A 21 -24.01 -26.16 7.89
C SER A 21 -22.96 -27.18 7.43
N SER A 22 -21.69 -26.93 7.73
CA SER A 22 -20.72 -27.96 8.11
C SER A 22 -19.69 -27.38 9.06
N SER A 23 -19.67 -27.94 10.27
CA SER A 23 -18.82 -27.59 11.39
C SER A 23 -17.36 -27.93 11.14
N SER A 24 -16.55 -26.91 10.92
CA SER A 24 -15.12 -26.84 11.22
C SER A 24 -14.82 -25.41 11.63
N SER A 25 -14.12 -25.26 12.75
CA SER A 25 -13.81 -23.99 13.41
C SER A 25 -12.97 -23.08 12.49
N SER A 26 -13.59 -22.39 11.55
CA SER A 26 -12.98 -21.34 10.75
C SER A 26 -13.10 -20.03 11.50
N GLY A 27 -11.98 -19.39 11.80
CA GLY A 27 -11.97 -17.99 12.20
C GLY A 27 -12.71 -17.15 11.17
N ASN A 28 -13.38 -16.09 11.63
CA ASN A 28 -14.03 -15.11 10.75
C ASN A 28 -12.98 -14.45 9.86
N ASN A 29 -12.63 -15.07 8.73
CA ASN A 29 -11.80 -14.47 7.69
C ASN A 29 -12.68 -13.52 6.88
N ASN A 30 -13.05 -12.39 7.47
CA ASN A 30 -13.54 -11.28 6.67
C ASN A 30 -12.33 -10.74 5.87
N PRO A 31 -12.38 -10.72 4.53
CA PRO A 31 -11.31 -10.14 3.75
C PRO A 31 -11.24 -8.64 4.10
N GLY A 32 -10.07 -8.20 4.52
CA GLY A 32 -9.86 -6.86 5.05
C GLY A 32 -8.41 -6.43 4.84
N VAL A 33 -8.22 -5.13 4.66
CA VAL A 33 -6.90 -4.52 4.45
C VAL A 33 -6.46 -3.87 5.76
N THR A 34 -5.27 -4.23 6.23
CA THR A 34 -4.66 -3.60 7.41
C THR A 34 -3.71 -2.49 6.96
N PHE A 35 -4.01 -1.26 7.37
CA PHE A 35 -3.17 -0.10 7.09
C PHE A 35 -2.22 0.17 8.24
N LEU A 36 -0.95 0.43 7.92
CA LEU A 36 0.07 0.93 8.84
C LEU A 36 0.29 2.41 8.58
N ASP A 37 -0.28 3.27 9.42
CA ASP A 37 -0.09 4.72 9.32
C ASP A 37 1.25 5.13 9.95
N THR A 38 2.16 5.63 9.11
CA THR A 38 3.50 6.05 9.52
C THR A 38 3.62 7.58 9.44
N PRO A 39 4.15 8.24 10.49
CA PRO A 39 4.23 9.70 10.52
C PRO A 39 5.18 10.27 9.45
N GLY A 40 4.73 11.32 8.75
CA GLY A 40 5.42 11.87 7.57
C GLY A 40 6.62 12.80 7.85
N HIS A 41 6.85 13.26 9.08
CA HIS A 41 7.97 14.18 9.34
C HIS A 41 9.31 13.45 9.16
N ALA A 42 10.29 14.10 8.51
CA ALA A 42 11.66 13.59 8.33
C ALA A 42 12.31 13.03 9.62
N ALA A 43 11.93 13.51 10.81
CA ALA A 43 12.40 13.00 12.10
C ALA A 43 12.00 11.52 12.36
N PHE A 44 11.01 11.00 11.64
CA PHE A 44 10.44 9.67 11.82
C PHE A 44 10.78 8.68 10.68
N ARG A 45 11.84 9.00 9.92
CA ARG A 45 12.41 8.13 8.89
C ARG A 45 12.63 6.69 9.34
N SER A 46 13.06 6.48 10.58
CA SER A 46 13.26 5.14 11.13
C SER A 46 11.94 4.35 11.25
N MET A 47 10.84 4.99 11.68
CA MET A 47 9.54 4.33 11.81
C MET A 47 8.96 3.98 10.44
N ARG A 48 9.12 4.86 9.44
CA ARG A 48 8.71 4.56 8.06
C ARG A 48 9.47 3.37 7.48
N ARG A 49 10.78 3.32 7.67
CA ARG A 49 11.61 2.21 7.18
C ARG A 49 11.20 0.88 7.81
N SER A 50 10.92 0.84 9.11
CA SER A 50 10.46 -0.37 9.80
C SER A 50 9.09 -0.82 9.31
N GLY A 51 8.13 0.10 9.16
CA GLY A 51 6.81 -0.20 8.62
C GLY A 51 6.88 -0.79 7.20
N SER A 52 7.71 -0.23 6.32
CA SER A 52 7.87 -0.73 4.95
C SER A 52 8.45 -2.14 4.86
N HIS A 53 9.24 -2.61 5.84
CA HIS A 53 9.76 -3.99 5.81
C HIS A 53 8.73 -5.03 6.28
N THR A 54 7.65 -4.59 6.93
CA THR A 54 6.63 -5.48 7.49
C THR A 54 5.40 -5.55 6.58
N ALA A 55 5.23 -4.60 5.67
CA ALA A 55 4.09 -4.50 4.78
C ALA A 55 4.30 -5.24 3.45
N ASP A 56 3.25 -5.87 2.94
CA ASP A 56 3.23 -6.49 1.61
C ASP A 56 3.06 -5.45 0.48
N VAL A 57 2.40 -4.33 0.79
CA VAL A 57 2.11 -3.26 -0.18
C VAL A 57 2.46 -1.90 0.42
N ILE A 58 3.23 -1.10 -0.32
CA ILE A 58 3.48 0.30 -0.01
C ILE A 58 2.48 1.16 -0.79
N VAL A 59 1.69 1.94 -0.05
CA VAL A 59 0.86 3.00 -0.62
C VAL A 59 1.65 4.30 -0.65
N LEU A 60 2.05 4.73 -1.84
CA LEU A 60 2.74 6.00 -2.06
C LEU A 60 1.72 7.12 -2.28
N VAL A 61 1.51 7.93 -1.25
CA VAL A 61 0.62 9.08 -1.32
C VAL A 61 1.36 10.28 -1.94
N VAL A 62 0.88 10.74 -3.08
CA VAL A 62 1.42 11.90 -3.81
C VAL A 62 0.29 12.90 -4.01
N ALA A 63 0.52 14.18 -3.74
CA ALA A 63 -0.52 15.17 -3.95
C ALA A 63 -0.51 15.63 -5.41
N ALA A 64 -1.69 15.77 -6.01
CA ALA A 64 -1.84 16.19 -7.41
C ALA A 64 -1.33 17.63 -7.67
N ASP A 65 -1.30 18.47 -6.64
CA ASP A 65 -0.81 19.85 -6.70
C ASP A 65 0.70 19.97 -6.45
N ASP A 66 1.26 19.14 -5.57
CA ASP A 66 2.67 19.23 -5.14
C ASP A 66 3.60 18.27 -5.91
N GLY A 67 3.09 17.16 -6.45
CA GLY A 67 3.89 16.12 -7.10
C GLY A 67 4.81 15.35 -6.14
N VAL A 68 5.86 14.73 -6.69
CA VAL A 68 6.80 13.88 -5.92
C VAL A 68 7.67 14.74 -5.02
N SER A 69 7.45 14.62 -3.71
CA SER A 69 8.20 15.35 -2.68
C SER A 69 9.43 14.60 -2.18
N ALA A 70 10.33 15.25 -1.42
CA ALA A 70 11.49 14.60 -0.82
C ALA A 70 11.13 13.40 0.09
N GLN A 71 9.97 13.43 0.74
CA GLN A 71 9.49 12.32 1.57
C GLN A 71 9.03 11.15 0.71
N THR A 72 8.36 11.43 -0.41
CA THR A 72 7.97 10.45 -1.42
C THR A 72 9.21 9.72 -1.97
N VAL A 73 10.28 10.47 -2.26
CA VAL A 73 11.56 9.91 -2.74
C VAL A 73 12.17 8.93 -1.73
N GLU A 74 12.16 9.27 -0.44
CA GLU A 74 12.69 8.39 0.61
C GLU A 74 11.96 7.03 0.66
N ILE A 75 10.64 7.05 0.44
CA ILE A 75 9.83 5.82 0.38
C ILE A 75 10.15 5.03 -0.88
N LEU A 76 10.31 5.68 -2.04
CA LEU A 76 10.73 5.02 -3.27
C LEU A 76 12.09 4.34 -3.13
N ASP A 77 13.07 4.99 -2.47
CA ASP A 77 14.38 4.39 -2.22
C ASP A 77 14.27 3.18 -1.27
N THR A 78 13.38 3.25 -0.28
CA THR A 78 13.10 2.14 0.63
C THR A 78 12.47 0.96 -0.11
N TYR A 79 11.46 1.23 -0.93
CA TYR A 79 10.81 0.24 -1.81
C TYR A 79 11.85 -0.47 -2.69
N LYS A 80 12.67 0.28 -3.42
CA LYS A 80 13.73 -0.28 -4.28
C LYS A 80 14.73 -1.13 -3.51
N SER A 81 15.11 -0.70 -2.31
CA SER A 81 16.02 -1.44 -1.46
C SER A 81 15.43 -2.79 -1.04
N ILE A 82 14.13 -2.84 -0.73
CA ILE A 82 13.44 -4.07 -0.34
C ILE A 82 13.25 -4.97 -1.57
N ALA A 83 12.74 -4.40 -2.68
CA ALA A 83 12.51 -5.13 -3.92
C ALA A 83 13.78 -5.80 -4.48
N ARG A 84 14.95 -5.14 -4.39
CA ARG A 84 16.24 -5.74 -4.77
C ARG A 84 16.69 -6.85 -3.83
N GLY A 85 16.40 -6.74 -2.53
CA GLY A 85 16.82 -7.71 -1.53
C GLY A 85 15.95 -8.97 -1.51
N GLN A 86 14.65 -8.79 -1.73
CA GLN A 86 13.63 -9.84 -1.71
C GLN A 86 12.61 -9.58 -2.85
N PRO A 87 12.92 -10.01 -4.09
CA PRO A 87 12.03 -9.81 -5.22
C PRO A 87 10.64 -10.41 -4.98
N GLY A 88 9.59 -9.63 -5.25
CA GLY A 88 8.19 -10.06 -5.08
C GLY A 88 7.65 -10.00 -3.64
N SER A 89 8.46 -9.61 -2.65
CA SER A 89 7.99 -9.45 -1.26
C SER A 89 7.15 -8.20 -1.03
N ILE A 90 7.27 -7.21 -1.92
CA ILE A 90 6.65 -5.91 -1.75
C ILE A 90 6.20 -5.34 -3.09
N THR A 91 5.00 -4.76 -3.13
CA THR A 91 4.49 -4.04 -4.30
C THR A 91 4.22 -2.57 -3.98
N LEU A 92 4.25 -1.71 -5.00
CA LEU A 92 3.98 -0.29 -4.90
C LEU A 92 2.64 0.05 -5.55
N VAL A 93 1.79 0.78 -4.82
CA VAL A 93 0.56 1.38 -5.33
C VAL A 93 0.62 2.88 -5.06
N VAL A 94 0.24 3.70 -6.03
CA VAL A 94 0.31 5.16 -5.95
C VAL A 94 -1.10 5.73 -5.78
N ALA A 95 -1.31 6.52 -4.73
CA ALA A 95 -2.53 7.27 -4.51
C ALA A 95 -2.28 8.76 -4.78
N MET A 96 -2.80 9.26 -5.90
CA MET A 96 -2.74 10.67 -6.26
C MET A 96 -3.88 11.43 -5.55
N THR A 97 -3.54 12.13 -4.47
CA THR A 97 -4.50 12.80 -3.57
C THR A 97 -4.82 14.24 -3.99
N LYS A 98 -5.87 14.81 -3.39
CA LYS A 98 -6.33 16.20 -3.55
C LYS A 98 -6.86 16.52 -4.96
N VAL A 99 -7.42 15.54 -5.67
CA VAL A 99 -8.03 15.74 -7.00
C VAL A 99 -9.26 16.64 -6.97
N ASP A 100 -9.85 16.84 -5.79
CA ASP A 100 -10.99 17.74 -5.55
C ASP A 100 -10.64 19.24 -5.59
N LYS A 101 -9.35 19.59 -5.56
CA LYS A 101 -8.95 21.00 -5.46
C LYS A 101 -9.30 21.78 -6.72
N PRO A 102 -9.94 22.96 -6.58
CA PRO A 102 -10.23 23.82 -7.73
C PRO A 102 -8.91 24.29 -8.36
N GLY A 103 -8.73 23.99 -9.65
CA GLY A 103 -7.52 24.32 -10.41
C GLY A 103 -6.52 23.17 -10.57
N VAL A 104 -6.76 22.00 -9.96
CA VAL A 104 -6.03 20.78 -10.26
C VAL A 104 -6.66 20.12 -11.49
N ASN A 105 -5.85 19.87 -12.52
CA ASN A 105 -6.24 19.05 -13.66
C ASN A 105 -5.70 17.64 -13.44
N ALA A 106 -6.57 16.71 -13.04
CA ALA A 106 -6.17 15.36 -12.61
C ALA A 106 -5.36 14.61 -13.67
N GLU A 107 -5.68 14.76 -14.96
CA GLU A 107 -4.95 14.07 -16.02
C GLU A 107 -3.55 14.66 -16.24
N GLU A 108 -3.41 15.98 -16.17
CA GLU A 108 -2.11 16.65 -16.29
C GLU A 108 -1.22 16.34 -15.08
N SER A 109 -1.77 16.40 -13.87
CA SER A 109 -1.08 16.02 -12.63
C SER A 109 -0.65 14.56 -12.65
N ARG A 110 -1.51 13.66 -13.15
CA ARG A 110 -1.19 12.25 -13.33
C ARG A 110 0.01 12.06 -14.25
N ILE A 111 -0.03 12.63 -15.46
CA ILE A 111 1.07 12.54 -16.43
C ILE A 111 2.38 13.10 -15.82
N ALA A 112 2.30 14.21 -15.08
CA ALA A 112 3.47 14.79 -14.42
C ALA A 112 4.06 13.84 -13.36
N ILE A 113 3.22 13.20 -12.54
CA ILE A 113 3.66 12.23 -11.53
C ILE A 113 4.24 10.97 -12.18
N GLU A 114 3.59 10.44 -13.21
CA GLU A 114 4.08 9.29 -13.98
C GLU A 114 5.48 9.54 -14.53
N ASN A 115 5.71 10.72 -15.13
CA ASN A 115 7.04 11.11 -15.61
C ASN A 115 8.07 11.23 -14.48
N GLN A 116 7.71 11.82 -13.33
CA GLN A 116 8.61 11.94 -12.18
C GLN A 116 8.96 10.58 -11.55
N LEU A 117 8.06 9.61 -11.60
CA LEU A 117 8.30 8.23 -11.18
C LEU A 117 9.20 7.52 -12.19
N LEU A 118 8.96 7.71 -13.49
CA LEU A 118 9.77 7.14 -14.56
C LEU A 118 11.22 7.63 -14.53
N GLU A 119 11.46 8.92 -14.27
CA GLU A 119 12.82 9.47 -14.06
C GLU A 119 13.57 8.78 -12.92
N ARG A 120 12.82 8.16 -12.00
CA ARG A 120 13.36 7.39 -10.87
C ARG A 120 13.35 5.89 -11.16
N GLY A 121 13.04 5.43 -12.36
CA GLY A 121 13.00 4.01 -12.70
C GLY A 121 11.83 3.26 -12.05
N ILE A 122 10.74 3.96 -11.74
CA ILE A 122 9.48 3.35 -11.30
C ILE A 122 8.48 3.51 -12.43
N TYR A 123 8.02 2.41 -12.98
CA TYR A 123 7.05 2.38 -14.06
C TYR A 123 5.64 2.33 -13.48
N THR A 124 4.70 3.02 -14.14
CA THR A 124 3.26 2.92 -13.85
C THR A 124 2.53 2.23 -14.99
N GLU A 125 1.34 1.71 -14.74
CA GLU A 125 0.53 1.03 -15.77
C GLU A 125 0.21 1.92 -16.98
N GLY A 126 -0.04 3.22 -16.73
CA GLY A 126 -0.27 4.21 -17.77
C GLY A 126 0.90 4.35 -18.73
N VAL A 127 2.12 4.42 -18.20
CA VAL A 127 3.36 4.51 -19.00
C VAL A 127 3.66 3.19 -19.68
N ALA A 128 3.53 2.07 -18.97
CA ALA A 128 3.77 0.73 -19.50
C ALA A 128 2.88 0.44 -20.73
N SER A 129 1.63 0.91 -20.72
CA SER A 129 0.70 0.76 -21.84
C SER A 129 1.10 1.55 -23.10
N THR A 130 1.97 2.55 -22.97
CA THR A 130 2.39 3.43 -24.08
C THR A 130 3.75 3.08 -24.67
N MET A 131 4.56 2.28 -23.97
CA MET A 131 5.80 1.75 -24.53
C MET A 131 5.50 0.67 -25.60
N PRO A 132 6.45 0.30 -26.48
CA PRO A 132 6.29 -0.77 -27.46
C PRO A 132 6.65 -2.16 -26.89
N SER A 133 5.76 -3.15 -26.99
CA SER A 133 5.74 -4.50 -26.36
C SER A 133 7.00 -5.38 -26.42
N ASN A 134 8.01 -4.94 -27.16
CA ASN A 134 9.20 -5.69 -27.49
C ASN A 134 10.42 -5.35 -26.61
N ASP A 135 10.27 -4.40 -25.67
CA ASP A 135 11.34 -3.98 -24.74
C ASP A 135 11.07 -4.38 -23.26
N TRP A 136 9.94 -5.07 -22.93
CA TRP A 136 9.40 -5.11 -21.57
C TRP A 136 9.80 -6.34 -20.74
N GLU A 137 10.22 -7.43 -21.38
CA GLU A 137 10.42 -8.72 -20.69
C GLU A 137 11.66 -8.76 -19.77
N GLU A 138 12.57 -7.79 -19.86
CA GLU A 138 13.78 -7.70 -19.02
C GLU A 138 13.81 -6.51 -18.03
N GLU A 139 12.86 -5.56 -18.05
CA GLU A 139 13.13 -4.19 -17.56
C GLU A 139 12.45 -3.75 -16.25
N TYR A 140 11.63 -4.60 -15.62
CA TYR A 140 11.00 -4.28 -14.34
C TYR A 140 11.92 -4.60 -13.15
N GLU A 141 13.03 -3.84 -13.01
CA GLU A 141 14.08 -4.06 -12.00
C GLU A 141 13.54 -4.21 -10.57
N TYR A 142 12.42 -3.54 -10.26
CA TYR A 142 11.86 -3.49 -8.90
C TYR A 142 10.51 -4.20 -8.75
N GLY A 143 9.99 -4.86 -9.79
CA GLY A 143 8.69 -5.53 -9.78
C GLY A 143 7.66 -4.92 -10.73
N PRO A 144 6.41 -5.41 -10.72
CA PRO A 144 5.38 -5.02 -11.68
C PRO A 144 5.13 -3.50 -11.67
N PRO A 145 4.62 -2.94 -12.78
CA PRO A 145 4.30 -1.52 -12.85
C PRO A 145 3.31 -1.12 -11.75
N ALA A 146 3.55 0.03 -11.13
CA ALA A 146 2.72 0.54 -10.06
C ALA A 146 1.36 1.02 -10.58
N GLN A 147 0.29 0.60 -9.91
CA GLN A 147 -1.06 1.11 -10.14
C GLN A 147 -1.15 2.54 -9.62
N LEU A 148 -1.81 3.44 -10.35
CA LEU A 148 -1.99 4.85 -9.96
C LEU A 148 -3.48 5.19 -9.90
N PHE A 149 -3.94 5.54 -8.71
CA PHE A 149 -5.34 5.88 -8.45
C PHE A 149 -5.50 7.37 -8.12
N PRO A 150 -6.29 8.13 -8.89
CA PRO A 150 -6.72 9.47 -8.50
C PRO A 150 -7.73 9.37 -7.36
N VAL A 151 -7.45 10.00 -6.21
CA VAL A 151 -8.32 9.94 -5.03
C VAL A 151 -8.52 11.31 -4.36
N SER A 152 -9.67 11.49 -3.73
CA SER A 152 -9.93 12.60 -2.83
C SER A 152 -10.26 12.11 -1.43
N GLY A 153 -9.45 12.55 -0.45
CA GLY A 153 -9.75 12.32 0.97
C GLY A 153 -10.90 13.17 1.51
N VAL A 154 -11.38 14.18 0.75
CA VAL A 154 -12.45 15.09 1.18
C VAL A 154 -13.79 14.63 0.62
N THR A 155 -13.86 14.35 -0.69
CA THR A 155 -15.10 13.92 -1.35
C THR A 155 -15.30 12.42 -1.27
N GLY A 156 -14.23 11.65 -1.03
CA GLY A 156 -14.22 10.19 -1.11
C GLY A 156 -14.11 9.64 -2.53
N GLU A 157 -13.98 10.50 -3.54
CA GLU A 157 -13.84 10.11 -4.94
C GLU A 157 -12.60 9.21 -5.14
N GLY A 158 -12.77 8.13 -5.90
CA GLY A 158 -11.70 7.18 -6.25
C GLY A 158 -11.24 6.25 -5.13
N LEU A 159 -11.76 6.39 -3.90
CA LEU A 159 -11.37 5.51 -2.79
C LEU A 159 -11.85 4.07 -2.97
N ASP A 160 -13.04 3.87 -3.56
CA ASP A 160 -13.56 2.53 -3.83
C ASP A 160 -12.68 1.79 -4.84
N ASP A 161 -12.36 2.44 -5.96
CA ASP A 161 -11.45 1.91 -6.99
C ASP A 161 -10.05 1.63 -6.42
N PHE A 162 -9.55 2.51 -5.55
CA PHE A 162 -8.25 2.34 -4.87
C PHE A 162 -8.25 1.11 -3.96
N VAL A 163 -9.32 0.90 -3.18
CA VAL A 163 -9.44 -0.27 -2.31
C VAL A 163 -9.56 -1.54 -3.14
N GLU A 164 -10.36 -1.54 -4.22
CA GLU A 164 -10.47 -2.67 -5.14
C GLU A 164 -9.12 -3.01 -5.79
N GLY A 165 -8.35 -1.99 -6.19
CA GLY A 165 -6.99 -2.14 -6.70
C GLY A 165 -6.03 -2.80 -5.70
N LEU A 166 -6.12 -2.45 -4.41
CA LEU A 166 -5.34 -3.10 -3.35
C LEU A 166 -5.71 -4.58 -3.18
N VAL A 167 -7.01 -4.90 -3.28
CA VAL A 167 -7.48 -6.29 -3.21
C VAL A 167 -6.94 -7.09 -4.39
N LEU A 168 -7.10 -6.56 -5.61
CA LEU A 168 -6.59 -7.19 -6.82
C LEU A 168 -5.07 -7.41 -6.71
N GLN A 169 -4.33 -6.45 -6.18
CA GLN A 169 -2.89 -6.58 -5.97
C GLN A 169 -2.55 -7.73 -5.00
N SER A 170 -3.32 -7.89 -3.93
CA SER A 170 -3.13 -8.98 -2.97
C SER A 170 -3.38 -10.37 -3.58
N GLU A 171 -4.34 -10.46 -4.52
CA GLU A 171 -4.63 -11.70 -5.26
C GLU A 171 -3.51 -12.05 -6.23
N VAL A 172 -2.97 -11.05 -6.95
CA VAL A 172 -1.83 -11.24 -7.87
C VAL A 172 -0.58 -11.69 -7.10
N MET A 173 -0.37 -11.21 -5.88
CA MET A 173 0.73 -11.62 -5.02
C MET A 173 0.54 -13.00 -4.38
N ASP A 174 -0.66 -13.60 -4.47
CA ASP A 174 -1.02 -14.88 -3.82
C ASP A 174 -0.63 -14.91 -2.33
N LEU A 175 -0.96 -13.84 -1.60
CA LEU A 175 -0.65 -13.71 -0.17
C LEU A 175 -1.36 -14.81 0.64
N ARG A 176 -0.60 -15.57 1.42
CA ARG A 176 -1.10 -16.71 2.21
C ARG A 176 -0.53 -16.70 3.61
N ALA A 177 -1.34 -17.17 4.56
CA ALA A 177 -0.92 -17.40 5.94
C ALA A 177 -1.32 -18.81 6.39
N ASP A 178 -0.43 -19.50 7.10
CA ASP A 178 -0.71 -20.79 7.72
C ASP A 178 -1.22 -20.59 9.16
N GLY A 179 -2.53 -20.77 9.36
CA GLY A 179 -3.16 -20.65 10.68
C GLY A 179 -2.84 -21.80 11.66
N THR A 180 -2.14 -22.84 11.21
CA THR A 180 -1.78 -24.01 12.05
C THR A 180 -0.32 -24.00 12.49
N ALA A 181 0.52 -23.17 11.86
CA ALA A 181 1.92 -23.00 12.21
C ALA A 181 2.10 -22.29 13.57
N ARG A 182 3.34 -22.28 14.08
CA ARG A 182 3.68 -21.47 15.25
C ARG A 182 3.57 -19.99 14.88
N ALA A 183 2.98 -19.20 15.77
CA ALA A 183 2.85 -17.77 15.57
C ALA A 183 4.22 -17.10 15.43
N GLU A 184 4.36 -16.30 14.37
CA GLU A 184 5.46 -15.40 14.09
C GLU A 184 4.87 -14.00 13.84
N GLY A 185 5.58 -12.95 14.24
CA GLY A 185 5.11 -11.58 14.08
C GLY A 185 6.22 -10.57 14.35
N VAL A 186 5.97 -9.33 13.98
CA VAL A 186 6.91 -8.21 14.13
C VAL A 186 6.32 -7.22 15.13
N VAL A 187 7.11 -6.79 16.10
CA VAL A 187 6.67 -5.75 17.05
C VAL A 187 6.78 -4.39 16.36
N ILE A 188 5.65 -3.69 16.25
CA ILE A 188 5.54 -2.38 15.60
C ILE A 188 5.78 -1.26 16.60
N ASP A 189 5.16 -1.36 17.79
CA ASP A 189 5.34 -0.39 18.88
C ASP A 189 5.29 -1.10 20.25
N ALA A 190 5.97 -0.50 21.24
CA ALA A 190 6.01 -1.00 22.60
C ALA A 190 5.93 0.17 23.59
N ARG A 191 4.96 0.10 24.51
CA ARG A 191 4.69 1.16 25.48
C ARG A 191 4.41 0.59 26.88
N VAL A 192 4.53 1.43 27.90
CA VAL A 192 4.17 1.07 29.27
C VAL A 192 2.84 1.73 29.63
N GLU A 193 1.81 0.90 29.86
CA GLU A 193 0.50 1.35 30.29
C GLU A 193 0.30 1.14 31.80
N ARG A 194 -0.24 2.17 32.46
CA ARG A 194 -0.52 2.10 33.90
C ARG A 194 -1.58 1.03 34.16
N GLY A 195 -1.21 0.01 34.93
CA GLY A 195 -2.09 -1.10 35.29
C GLY A 195 -1.95 -2.34 34.41
N LEU A 196 -1.42 -2.21 33.20
CA LEU A 196 -1.19 -3.33 32.26
C LEU A 196 0.29 -3.69 32.10
N GLY A 197 1.20 -2.80 32.50
CA GLY A 197 2.64 -3.04 32.39
C GLY A 197 3.14 -2.74 30.98
N VAL A 198 4.06 -3.55 30.47
CA VAL A 198 4.58 -3.41 29.10
C VAL A 198 3.55 -4.00 28.13
N VAL A 199 3.08 -3.19 27.19
CA VAL A 199 2.12 -3.55 26.14
C VAL A 199 2.81 -3.36 24.79
N THR A 200 2.61 -4.29 23.87
CA THR A 200 3.19 -4.27 22.53
C THR A 200 2.09 -4.38 21.48
N ASP A 201 2.20 -3.55 20.43
CA ASP A 201 1.40 -3.67 19.23
C ASP A 201 2.22 -4.50 18.22
N CYS A 202 1.67 -5.63 17.80
CA CYS A 202 2.29 -6.60 16.90
C CYS A 202 1.40 -6.80 15.67
#